data_AF-A0A8J3N1R5-F1
#
_entry.id   AF-A0A8J3N1R5-F1
#
_cell.length_a   1.000
_cell.length_b   1.000
_cell.length_c   1.000
_cell.angle_alpha   90.00
_cell.angle_beta   90.00
_cell.angle_gamma   90.00
#
_symmetry.space_group_name_H-M   'P 1'
#
loop_
_entity.id
_entity.type
_entity.pdbx_description
1 polymer ?
#
loop_
_entity_poly.entity_id
_entity_poly.type
_entity_poly.pdbx_seq_one_letter_code
_entity_poly.pdbx_strand_id
1 'polypeptide(L)'
;MQLTGQVKVPGELKLADLQAFPKTSVATNPQSGHGPLGNHTYTGALLYDLVQKAQIVVDASRKNDILRKVVPVTRTDGYSVAVSLGEISPQFAGKKILVA
;
A
#
# COMPACT_ATOMS: atom_id res chain seq x y z
N MET A 1 1.14 -12.87 -4.21
CA MET A 1 0.82 -12.13 -2.96
C MET A 1 -0.68 -12.15 -2.78
N GLN A 2 -1.21 -12.26 -1.56
CA GLN A 2 -2.66 -12.24 -1.32
C GLN A 2 -3.13 -10.83 -0.94
N LEU A 3 -4.28 -10.40 -1.48
CA LEU A 3 -4.96 -9.18 -1.08
C LEU A 3 -6.38 -9.55 -0.62
N THR A 4 -6.63 -9.39 0.67
CA THR A 4 -7.88 -9.80 1.33
C THR A 4 -8.37 -8.71 2.29
N GLY A 5 -9.45 -8.99 3.03
CA GLY A 5 -10.00 -8.08 4.04
C GLY A 5 -11.25 -7.35 3.54
N GLN A 6 -11.40 -6.07 3.94
CA GLN A 6 -12.58 -5.25 3.62
C GLN A 6 -12.52 -4.67 2.19
N VAL A 7 -12.53 -5.56 1.21
CA VAL A 7 -12.49 -5.26 -0.23
C VAL A 7 -13.56 -6.08 -0.95
N LYS A 8 -14.10 -5.57 -2.07
CA LYS A 8 -15.12 -6.31 -2.83
C LYS A 8 -14.53 -7.39 -3.72
N VAL A 9 -13.29 -7.22 -4.18
CA VAL A 9 -12.60 -8.16 -5.08
C VAL A 9 -11.31 -8.63 -4.40
N PRO A 10 -11.40 -9.50 -3.38
CA PRO A 10 -10.22 -10.13 -2.80
C PRO A 10 -9.61 -11.13 -3.80
N GLY A 11 -8.30 -11.39 -3.69
CA GLY A 11 -7.66 -12.38 -4.52
C GLY A 11 -6.15 -12.36 -4.48
N GLU A 12 -5.57 -13.22 -5.31
CA GLU A 12 -4.13 -13.28 -5.50
C GLU A 12 -3.66 -12.22 -6.51
N LEU A 13 -2.66 -11.44 -6.12
CA LEU A 13 -1.87 -10.60 -7.01
C LEU A 13 -0.64 -11.38 -7.48
N LYS A 14 -0.60 -11.66 -8.79
CA LYS A 14 0.55 -12.26 -9.47
C LYS A 14 1.53 -11.17 -9.90
N LEU A 15 2.75 -11.58 -10.24
CA LEU A 15 3.77 -10.64 -10.71
C LEU A 15 3.31 -9.86 -11.95
N ALA A 16 2.61 -10.51 -12.88
CA ALA A 16 2.06 -9.87 -14.07
C ALA A 16 1.03 -8.78 -13.72
N ASP A 17 0.22 -8.98 -12.67
CA ASP A 17 -0.72 -7.96 -12.21
C ASP A 17 0.02 -6.72 -11.75
N LEU A 18 1.08 -6.89 -10.94
CA LEU A 18 1.90 -5.79 -10.43
C LEU A 18 2.62 -5.04 -11.56
N GLN A 19 3.09 -5.76 -12.58
CA GLN A 19 3.78 -5.17 -13.74
C GLN A 19 2.85 -4.40 -14.66
N ALA A 20 1.54 -4.70 -14.66
CA ALA A 20 0.53 -3.99 -15.44
C ALA A 20 0.14 -2.62 -14.83
N PHE A 21 0.46 -2.37 -13.56
CA PHE A 21 0.22 -1.06 -12.95
C PHE A 21 1.28 -0.03 -13.36
N PRO A 22 0.92 1.27 -13.43
CA PRO A 22 1.89 2.34 -13.58
C PRO A 22 2.97 2.25 -12.50
N LYS A 23 4.24 2.28 -12.94
CA LYS A 23 5.38 2.25 -12.04
C LYS A 23 5.73 3.66 -11.59
N THR A 24 5.95 3.82 -10.29
CA THR A 24 6.44 5.05 -9.67
C THR A 24 7.80 4.80 -9.04
N SER A 25 8.72 5.73 -9.23
CA SER A 25 10.03 5.70 -8.56
C SER A 25 10.06 6.67 -7.37
N VAL A 26 10.64 6.22 -6.26
CA VAL A 26 10.84 7.02 -5.04
C VAL A 26 12.27 6.84 -4.56
N ALA A 27 13.01 7.94 -4.47
CA ALA A 27 14.32 7.99 -3.85
C ALA A 27 14.18 8.25 -2.34
N THR A 28 14.85 7.45 -1.51
CA THR A 28 14.81 7.56 -0.05
C THR A 28 16.20 7.27 0.55
N ASN A 29 16.39 7.60 1.83
CA ASN A 29 17.50 7.11 2.64
C ASN A 29 16.92 6.36 3.85
N PRO A 30 16.60 5.06 3.71
CA PRO A 30 15.91 4.31 4.76
C PRO A 30 16.72 4.31 6.04
N GLN A 31 16.04 4.33 7.19
CA GLN A 31 16.68 4.21 8.50
C GLN A 31 16.40 2.83 9.08
N SER A 32 17.40 2.25 9.73
CA SER A 32 17.25 1.10 10.62
C SER A 32 17.52 1.51 12.06
N GLY A 33 17.34 0.58 13.01
CA GLY A 33 17.77 0.78 14.39
C GLY A 33 19.28 1.01 14.56
N HIS A 34 20.08 0.70 13.52
CA HIS A 34 21.54 0.87 13.51
C HIS A 34 22.00 2.07 12.68
N GLY A 35 21.09 2.92 12.23
CA GLY A 35 21.38 4.11 11.44
C GLY A 35 20.93 4.02 9.98
N PRO A 36 21.36 4.97 9.13
CA PRO A 36 20.99 5.04 7.72
C PRO A 36 21.45 3.81 6.94
N LEU A 37 20.58 3.31 6.07
CA LEU A 37 20.88 2.23 5.13
C LEU A 37 21.49 2.75 3.81
N GLY A 38 21.59 4.07 3.66
CA GLY A 38 22.10 4.73 2.45
C GLY A 38 21.00 5.09 1.46
N ASN A 39 21.34 5.93 0.48
CA ASN A 39 20.38 6.36 -0.53
C ASN A 39 19.98 5.18 -1.43
N HIS A 40 18.68 4.99 -1.61
CA HIS A 40 18.12 3.95 -2.47
C HIS A 40 16.96 4.52 -3.30
N THR A 41 16.80 4.03 -4.53
CA THR A 41 15.64 4.34 -5.36
C THR A 41 14.83 3.07 -5.58
N TYR A 42 13.60 3.08 -5.07
CA TYR A 42 12.64 2.00 -5.29
C TYR A 42 11.76 2.33 -6.48
N THR A 43 11.41 1.33 -7.29
CA THR A 43 10.47 1.47 -8.41
C THR A 43 9.44 0.36 -8.35
N GLY A 44 8.17 0.74 -8.26
CA GLY A 44 7.10 -0.23 -8.05
C GLY A 44 5.71 0.35 -8.29
N ALA A 45 4.69 -0.48 -8.10
CA ALA A 45 3.30 -0.02 -8.14
C ALA A 45 2.95 0.71 -6.83
N LEU A 46 2.06 1.70 -6.89
CA LEU A 46 1.55 2.35 -5.69
C LEU A 46 0.65 1.38 -4.91
N LEU A 47 0.90 1.23 -3.61
CA LEU A 47 0.07 0.40 -2.72
C LEU A 47 -1.40 0.81 -2.79
N TYR A 48 -1.66 2.13 -2.84
CA TYR A 48 -3.02 2.66 -2.93
C TYR A 48 -3.75 2.15 -4.18
N ASP A 49 -3.10 2.16 -5.35
CA ASP A 49 -3.71 1.73 -6.61
C ASP A 49 -4.05 0.22 -6.58
N LEU A 50 -3.18 -0.59 -5.98
CA LEU A 50 -3.42 -2.03 -5.80
C LEU A 50 -4.67 -2.29 -4.95
N VAL A 51 -4.77 -1.62 -3.80
CA VAL A 51 -5.90 -1.79 -2.89
C VAL A 51 -7.17 -1.17 -3.46
N GLN A 52 -7.06 -0.06 -4.19
CA GLN A 52 -8.19 0.54 -4.92
C GLN A 52 -8.73 -0.39 -6.01
N LYS A 53 -7.87 -1.11 -6.76
CA LYS A 53 -8.32 -2.11 -7.75
C LYS A 53 -9.16 -3.22 -7.12
N ALA A 54 -8.85 -3.60 -5.88
CA ALA A 54 -9.66 -4.55 -5.12
C ALA A 54 -11.00 -3.99 -4.62
N GLN A 55 -11.26 -2.70 -4.84
CA GLN A 55 -12.46 -1.97 -4.44
C GLN A 55 -12.66 -1.96 -2.92
N ILE A 56 -11.96 -1.04 -2.25
CA ILE A 56 -12.07 -0.79 -0.80
C ILE A 56 -13.54 -0.64 -0.40
N VAL A 57 -13.97 -1.39 0.61
CA VAL A 57 -15.31 -1.25 1.20
C VAL A 57 -15.31 -0.10 2.19
N VAL A 58 -16.13 0.91 1.93
CA VAL A 58 -16.36 2.07 2.78
C VAL A 58 -17.85 2.16 3.14
N ASP A 59 -18.13 2.65 4.34
CA ASP A 59 -19.49 2.98 4.76
C ASP A 59 -19.88 4.37 4.27
N ALA A 60 -20.81 4.43 3.31
CA ALA A 60 -21.28 5.69 2.71
C ALA A 60 -22.03 6.60 3.70
N SER A 61 -22.55 6.08 4.81
CA SER A 61 -23.21 6.90 5.85
C SER A 61 -22.20 7.70 6.69
N ARG A 62 -20.91 7.36 6.60
CA ARG A 62 -19.83 7.98 7.37
C ARG A 62 -18.96 8.83 6.46
N LYS A 63 -18.93 10.14 6.71
CA LYS A 63 -18.03 11.06 6.03
C LYS A 63 -16.58 10.57 6.17
N ASN A 64 -15.89 10.44 5.03
CA ASN A 64 -14.50 10.04 4.94
C ASN A 64 -14.18 8.70 5.65
N ASP A 65 -15.07 7.69 5.59
CA ASP A 65 -14.86 6.38 6.24
C ASP A 65 -13.53 5.71 5.86
N ILE A 66 -12.99 6.01 4.67
CA ILE A 66 -11.66 5.57 4.24
C ILE A 66 -10.54 5.94 5.24
N LEU A 67 -10.66 7.05 5.99
CA LEU A 67 -9.68 7.47 7.00
C LEU A 67 -9.64 6.53 8.22
N ARG A 68 -10.64 5.65 8.36
CA ARG A 68 -10.75 4.66 9.43
C ARG A 68 -10.25 3.28 9.02
N LYS A 69 -9.74 3.16 7.79
CA LYS A 69 -9.29 1.90 7.20
C LYS A 69 -7.77 1.80 7.28
N VAL A 70 -7.30 0.58 7.47
CA VAL A 70 -5.88 0.24 7.58
C VAL A 70 -5.57 -0.92 6.66
N VAL A 71 -4.38 -0.90 6.07
CA VAL A 71 -3.82 -1.96 5.24
C VAL A 71 -2.70 -2.62 6.05
N PRO A 72 -2.97 -3.76 6.71
CA PRO A 72 -1.91 -4.58 7.27
C PRO A 72 -1.15 -5.26 6.13
N VAL A 73 0.18 -5.17 6.16
CA VAL A 73 1.08 -5.84 5.25
C VAL A 73 1.90 -6.83 6.06
N THR A 74 1.73 -8.12 5.77
CA THR A 74 2.40 -9.22 6.47
C THR A 74 3.32 -9.95 5.52
N ARG A 75 4.58 -10.11 5.94
CA ARG A 75 5.57 -10.93 5.23
C ARG A 75 5.44 -12.40 5.66
N THR A 76 5.91 -13.32 4.83
CA THR A 76 5.86 -14.77 5.07
C THR A 76 6.60 -15.23 6.32
N ASP A 77 7.49 -14.41 6.88
CA ASP A 77 8.20 -14.64 8.14
C ASP A 77 7.43 -14.13 9.37
N GLY A 78 6.21 -13.62 9.18
CA GLY A 78 5.31 -13.17 10.25
C GLY A 78 5.44 -11.69 10.62
N TYR A 79 6.47 -10.98 10.14
CA TYR A 79 6.59 -9.54 10.37
C TYR A 79 5.46 -8.80 9.69
N SER A 80 4.85 -7.86 10.42
CA SER A 80 3.71 -7.10 9.93
C SER A 80 3.86 -5.61 10.22
N VAL A 81 3.42 -4.79 9.28
CA VAL A 81 3.28 -3.34 9.44
C VAL A 81 1.88 -2.92 9.04
N ALA A 82 1.39 -1.82 9.59
CA ALA A 82 0.06 -1.29 9.29
C ALA A 82 0.21 0.09 8.63
N VAL A 83 -0.45 0.27 7.50
CA VAL A 83 -0.50 1.54 6.77
C VAL A 83 -1.92 2.08 6.81
N SER A 84 -2.13 3.31 7.26
CA SER A 84 -3.47 3.92 7.21
C SER A 84 -3.82 4.30 5.77
N LEU A 85 -5.07 4.03 5.34
CA LEU A 85 -5.52 4.49 4.01
C LEU A 85 -5.58 6.02 3.93
N GLY A 86 -5.70 6.74 5.05
CA GLY A 86 -5.59 8.19 5.07
C GLY A 86 -4.19 8.72 4.76
N GLU A 87 -3.16 7.92 4.99
CA GLU A 87 -1.78 8.31 4.67
C GLU A 87 -1.48 8.24 3.18
N ILE A 88 -2.01 7.22 2.50
CA ILE A 88 -1.68 6.92 1.10
C ILE A 88 -2.75 7.35 0.09
N SER A 89 -3.95 7.70 0.55
CA SER A 89 -5.02 8.19 -0.34
C SER A 89 -4.66 9.56 -0.93
N PRO A 90 -4.77 9.74 -2.26
CA PRO A 90 -4.54 11.03 -2.93
C PRO A 90 -5.50 12.14 -2.51
N GLN A 91 -6.65 11.80 -1.93
CA GLN A 91 -7.62 12.78 -1.42
C GLN A 91 -7.22 13.34 -0.04
N PHE A 92 -6.16 12.80 0.56
CA PHE A 92 -5.66 13.18 1.88
C PHE A 92 -4.14 13.40 1.83
N ALA A 93 -3.34 12.67 2.63
CA ALA A 93 -1.91 12.92 2.69
C ALA A 93 -1.16 12.49 1.43
N GLY A 94 -1.71 11.58 0.62
CA GLY A 94 -1.16 11.20 -0.69
C GLY A 94 0.28 10.68 -0.67
N LYS A 95 0.73 10.08 0.45
CA LYS A 95 2.09 9.53 0.54
C LYS A 95 2.26 8.40 -0.46
N LYS A 96 3.41 8.40 -1.15
CA LYS A 96 3.78 7.35 -2.10
C LYS A 96 4.39 6.18 -1.36
N ILE A 97 3.59 5.14 -1.12
CA ILE A 97 4.08 3.84 -0.65
C ILE A 97 4.06 2.88 -1.84
N LEU A 98 5.19 2.21 -2.06
CA LEU A 98 5.40 1.33 -3.21
C LEU A 98 5.36 -0.14 -2.78
N VAL A 99 4.88 -0.98 -3.70
CA VAL A 99 5.19 -2.40 -3.74
C VAL A 99 6.25 -2.58 -4.84
N ALA A 100 7.50 -2.80 -4.41
CA ALA A 100 8.71 -2.78 -5.25
C ALA A 100 9.60 -3.99 -4.94
#